data_AF-A0A317TZC0-F1
#
_entry.id   AF-A0A317TZC0-F1
#
_cell.length_a   1.000
_cell.length_b   1.000
_cell.length_c   1.000
_cell.angle_alpha   90.00
_cell.angle_beta   90.00
_cell.angle_gamma   90.00
#
_symmetry.space_group_name_H-M   'P 1'
#
loop_
_entity.id
_entity.type
_entity.pdbx_description
1 polymer ?
#
loop_
_entity_poly.entity_id
_entity_poly.type
_entity_poly.pdbx_seq_one_letter_code
_entity_poly.pdbx_strand_id
1 'polypeptide(L)'
;MSKIYAIVNPAYTKSGDSFTDLASYLISPFHAVAYEHVCGYSLGHELVFSETLEGAKKILEDGIKGAKLDAKKAIQKAVLELETDEKGEITGFSKIYTVNFEKRFEQAEDNFFKGVRIPKWSERAIDAKKDATPDALAELFIQYERSKQAVTEHVSM
;
A
#
# COMPACT_ATOMS: atom_id res chain seq x y z
N MET A 1 15.39 9.63 15.41
CA MET A 1 14.93 9.24 14.07
C MET A 1 13.47 8.89 14.17
N SER A 2 12.65 9.58 13.38
CA SER A 2 11.20 9.37 13.34
C SER A 2 10.86 8.55 12.09
N LYS A 3 9.62 8.06 12.01
CA LYS A 3 9.15 7.22 10.89
C LYS A 3 7.87 7.76 10.32
N ILE A 4 7.71 7.61 9.02
CA ILE A 4 6.48 7.93 8.29
C ILE A 4 6.13 6.74 7.41
N TYR A 5 4.84 6.49 7.25
CA TYR A 5 4.33 5.37 6.50
C TYR A 5 3.60 5.88 5.26
N ALA A 6 4.02 5.44 4.08
CA ALA A 6 3.39 5.80 2.82
C ALA A 6 2.68 4.59 2.23
N ILE A 7 1.38 4.70 1.97
CA ILE A 7 0.61 3.70 1.24
C ILE A 7 0.82 3.97 -0.25
N VAL A 8 1.48 3.03 -0.92
CA VAL A 8 1.79 3.10 -2.35
C VAL A 8 0.86 2.21 -3.15
N ASN A 9 0.46 2.68 -4.32
CA ASN A 9 -0.32 1.93 -5.32
C ASN A 9 0.57 1.56 -6.50
N PRO A 10 0.37 0.39 -7.14
CA PRO A 10 1.14 0.04 -8.32
C PRO A 10 0.65 0.88 -9.50
N ALA A 11 1.59 1.25 -10.38
CA ALA A 11 1.34 1.99 -11.61
C ALA A 11 0.26 1.33 -12.49
N TYR A 12 0.26 0.00 -12.53
CA TYR A 12 -0.61 -0.82 -13.37
C TYR A 12 -1.52 -1.68 -12.49
N THR A 13 -2.62 -1.10 -12.02
CA THR A 13 -3.73 -1.89 -11.47
C THR A 13 -4.60 -2.38 -12.63
N LYS A 14 -4.40 -3.63 -13.08
CA LYS A 14 -5.34 -4.22 -14.05
C LYS A 14 -6.61 -4.66 -13.32
N SER A 15 -7.57 -3.75 -13.19
CA SER A 15 -8.95 -4.07 -12.84
C SER A 15 -9.74 -4.41 -14.11
N GLY A 16 -9.80 -5.68 -14.48
CA GLY A 16 -10.66 -6.18 -15.55
C GLY A 16 -11.51 -7.36 -15.08
N ASP A 17 -12.84 -7.28 -15.22
CA ASP A 17 -13.80 -8.31 -14.79
C ASP A 17 -14.02 -9.43 -15.84
N SER A 18 -12.99 -9.80 -16.60
CA SER A 18 -13.11 -10.76 -17.71
C SER A 18 -12.71 -12.19 -17.34
N PHE A 19 -13.45 -13.19 -17.82
CA PHE A 19 -13.13 -14.62 -17.69
C PHE A 19 -11.84 -15.05 -18.42
N THR A 20 -11.27 -14.21 -19.30
CA THR A 20 -9.96 -14.45 -19.95
C THR A 20 -8.77 -14.21 -19.02
N ASP A 21 -8.99 -13.73 -17.79
CA ASP A 21 -7.97 -13.33 -16.82
C ASP A 21 -7.33 -14.51 -16.06
N LEU A 22 -7.66 -15.75 -16.44
CA LEU A 22 -7.04 -16.97 -15.88
C LEU A 22 -5.56 -17.11 -16.28
N ALA A 23 -5.18 -16.56 -17.44
CA ALA A 23 -3.77 -16.41 -17.81
C ALA A 23 -3.05 -15.34 -16.96
N SER A 24 -3.80 -14.42 -16.35
CA SER A 24 -3.29 -13.37 -15.45
C SER A 24 -3.06 -13.89 -14.03
N TYR A 25 -3.66 -15.03 -13.67
CA TYR A 25 -3.33 -15.79 -12.45
C TYR A 25 -1.95 -16.46 -12.52
N LEU A 26 -1.34 -16.55 -13.72
CA LEU A 26 0.01 -17.06 -13.93
C LEU A 26 1.07 -15.95 -13.92
N ILE A 27 0.68 -14.69 -13.68
CA ILE A 27 1.63 -13.65 -13.28
C ILE A 27 2.01 -14.00 -11.84
N SER A 28 3.11 -14.75 -11.73
CA SER A 28 3.70 -15.17 -10.47
C SER A 28 3.67 -14.03 -9.45
N PRO A 29 3.44 -14.30 -8.15
CA PRO A 29 3.74 -13.34 -7.10
C PRO A 29 5.11 -12.69 -7.29
N PHE A 30 6.08 -13.36 -7.94
CA PHE A 30 7.35 -12.78 -8.34
C PHE A 30 7.27 -11.56 -9.28
N HIS A 31 6.25 -11.43 -10.12
CA HIS A 31 6.03 -10.26 -10.99
C HIS A 31 5.30 -9.12 -10.28
N ALA A 32 4.51 -9.40 -9.25
CA ALA A 32 4.05 -8.38 -8.30
C ALA A 32 5.16 -8.00 -7.28
N VAL A 33 6.10 -8.92 -7.04
CA VAL A 33 7.29 -8.73 -6.18
C VAL A 33 8.41 -8.01 -6.93
N ALA A 34 8.42 -8.05 -8.26
CA ALA A 34 9.10 -7.08 -9.13
C ALA A 34 8.20 -5.86 -9.34
N TYR A 35 7.83 -5.18 -8.26
CA TYR A 35 7.50 -3.75 -8.33
C TYR A 35 8.76 -3.09 -8.91
N GLU A 36 8.77 -2.78 -10.20
CA GLU A 36 9.92 -2.21 -10.90
C GLU A 36 10.30 -0.88 -10.25
N HIS A 37 11.21 -1.03 -9.29
CA HIS A 37 11.75 -0.02 -8.42
C HIS A 37 10.69 0.66 -7.55
N VAL A 38 10.80 0.52 -6.23
CA VAL A 38 10.09 1.18 -5.12
C VAL A 38 9.63 2.61 -5.45
N CYS A 39 10.25 3.33 -6.39
CA CYS A 39 9.71 4.56 -6.95
C CYS A 39 10.10 4.91 -8.43
N GLY A 40 9.99 4.00 -9.39
CA GLY A 40 10.19 4.38 -10.82
C GLY A 40 8.96 5.03 -11.43
N TYR A 41 9.01 6.33 -11.82
CA TYR A 41 8.02 7.12 -12.62
C TYR A 41 6.52 7.02 -12.26
N SER A 42 6.17 6.28 -11.22
CA SER A 42 4.82 5.77 -11.02
C SER A 42 4.60 5.32 -9.58
N LEU A 43 5.11 6.11 -8.62
CA LEU A 43 4.39 6.27 -7.35
C LEU A 43 2.97 6.65 -7.77
N GLY A 44 2.04 5.69 -7.77
CA GLY A 44 0.72 5.85 -8.37
C GLY A 44 0.08 7.18 -7.95
N HIS A 45 -0.80 7.71 -8.79
CA HIS A 45 -1.34 9.09 -8.76
C HIS A 45 -1.83 9.66 -7.40
N GLU A 46 -1.85 8.88 -6.33
CA GLU A 46 -2.28 9.28 -5.00
C GLU A 46 -1.60 8.42 -3.92
N LEU A 47 -0.61 9.01 -3.22
CA LEU A 47 -0.01 8.43 -2.02
C LEU A 47 -0.77 8.90 -0.78
N VAL A 48 -1.02 7.96 0.13
CA VAL A 48 -1.61 8.27 1.43
C VAL A 48 -0.55 8.12 2.51
N PHE A 49 -0.29 9.16 3.27
CA PHE A 49 0.69 9.15 4.35
C PHE A 49 0.02 8.92 5.71
N SER A 50 0.72 8.23 6.60
CA SER A 50 0.32 8.03 7.99
C SER A 50 1.54 8.17 8.90
N GLU A 51 1.34 8.74 10.08
CA GLU A 51 2.38 8.86 11.10
C GLU A 51 2.62 7.53 11.84
N THR A 52 1.67 6.59 11.76
CA THR A 52 1.76 5.30 12.46
C THR A 52 1.57 4.13 11.49
N LEU A 53 2.26 3.03 11.76
CA LEU A 53 2.12 1.81 10.97
C LEU A 53 0.70 1.27 11.10
N GLU A 54 0.14 1.33 12.30
CA GLU A 54 -1.21 0.87 12.63
C GLU A 54 -2.26 1.66 11.85
N GLY A 55 -2.09 2.98 11.74
CA GLY A 55 -2.96 3.83 10.93
C GLY A 55 -2.91 3.44 9.45
N ALA A 56 -1.71 3.27 8.89
CA ALA A 56 -1.54 2.83 7.50
C ALA A 56 -2.12 1.43 7.25
N LYS A 57 -1.88 0.48 8.16
CA LYS A 57 -2.42 -0.88 8.10
C LYS A 57 -3.94 -0.86 8.13
N LYS A 58 -4.54 -0.11 9.06
CA LYS A 58 -6.00 -0.02 9.21
C LYS A 58 -6.69 0.40 7.91
N ILE A 59 -6.14 1.37 7.18
CA ILE A 59 -6.69 1.80 5.88
C ILE A 59 -6.79 0.63 4.89
N LEU A 60 -5.75 -0.22 4.81
CA LEU A 60 -5.78 -1.39 3.93
C LEU A 60 -6.67 -2.51 4.48
N GLU A 61 -6.69 -2.73 5.80
CA GLU A 61 -7.55 -3.73 6.41
C GLU A 61 -9.04 -3.42 6.25
N ASP A 62 -9.42 -2.16 6.36
CA ASP A 62 -10.80 -1.70 6.15
C ASP A 62 -11.22 -1.97 4.70
N GLY A 63 -10.32 -1.73 3.73
CA GLY A 63 -10.50 -2.14 2.34
C GLY A 63 -10.66 -3.66 2.15
N ILE A 64 -9.86 -4.47 2.86
CA ILE A 64 -9.96 -5.95 2.83
C ILE A 64 -11.30 -6.44 3.39
N LYS A 65 -11.76 -5.85 4.49
CA LYS A 65 -13.00 -6.22 5.17
C LYS A 65 -14.25 -5.71 4.42
N GLY A 66 -14.08 -4.76 3.51
CA GLY A 66 -15.12 -4.21 2.63
C GLY A 66 -15.56 -5.12 1.48
N ALA A 67 -15.92 -4.52 0.34
CA ALA A 67 -16.40 -5.27 -0.81
C ALA A 67 -15.28 -6.12 -1.43
N LYS A 68 -15.66 -7.12 -2.24
CA LYS A 68 -14.69 -8.00 -2.93
C LYS A 68 -13.71 -7.21 -3.80
N LEU A 69 -14.19 -6.15 -4.46
CA LEU A 69 -13.35 -5.30 -5.30
C LEU A 69 -12.38 -4.47 -4.46
N ASP A 70 -12.82 -3.93 -3.33
CA ASP A 70 -11.97 -3.16 -2.42
C ASP A 70 -10.87 -4.03 -1.82
N ALA A 71 -11.20 -5.28 -1.46
CA ALA A 71 -10.22 -6.23 -0.99
C ALA A 71 -9.16 -6.55 -2.05
N LYS A 72 -9.58 -6.71 -3.32
CA LYS A 72 -8.64 -6.90 -4.44
C LYS A 72 -7.74 -5.67 -4.65
N LYS A 73 -8.29 -4.46 -4.54
CA LYS A 73 -7.51 -3.22 -4.64
C LYS A 73 -6.54 -3.08 -3.47
N ALA A 74 -6.96 -3.41 -2.25
CA ALA A 74 -6.14 -3.27 -1.04
C ALA A 74 -4.91 -4.17 -1.04
N ILE A 75 -5.02 -5.44 -1.48
CA ILE A 75 -3.87 -6.37 -1.55
C ILE A 75 -2.86 -6.03 -2.65
N GLN A 76 -3.21 -5.13 -3.58
CA GLN A 76 -2.28 -4.62 -4.59
C GLN A 76 -1.42 -3.47 -4.04
N LYS A 77 -1.80 -2.89 -2.90
CA LYS A 77 -1.07 -1.79 -2.27
C LYS A 77 0.00 -2.31 -1.31
N ALA A 78 0.96 -1.45 -1.01
CA ALA A 78 1.96 -1.69 0.02
C ALA A 78 2.09 -0.49 0.94
N VAL A 79 2.59 -0.71 2.16
CA VAL A 79 3.00 0.36 3.08
C VAL A 79 4.52 0.42 3.09
N LEU A 80 5.09 1.54 2.68
CA LEU A 80 6.51 1.84 2.85
C LEU A 80 6.74 2.49 4.21
N GLU A 81 7.71 1.99 4.96
CA GLU A 81 8.27 2.65 6.13
C GLU A 81 9.47 3.49 5.71
N LEU A 82 9.35 4.78 5.95
CA LEU A 82 10.31 5.80 5.57
C LEU A 82 10.98 6.36 6.82
N GLU A 83 12.28 6.57 6.72
CA GLU A 83 13.08 7.16 7.78
C GLU A 83 13.05 8.68 7.63
N THR A 84 12.89 9.38 8.75
CA THR A 84 12.95 10.85 8.77
C THR A 84 14.00 11.39 9.73
N ASP A 85 14.57 12.52 9.34
CA ASP A 85 15.49 13.29 10.17
C ASP A 85 14.76 14.13 11.23
N GLU A 86 15.53 14.92 11.99
CA GLU A 86 15.01 15.81 13.04
C GLU A 86 14.14 16.96 12.50
N LYS A 87 14.23 17.26 11.20
CA LYS A 87 13.44 18.27 10.51
C LYS A 87 12.17 17.69 9.86
N GLY A 88 12.02 16.36 9.90
CA GLY A 88 10.90 15.66 9.26
C GLY A 88 11.10 15.42 7.76
N GLU A 89 12.32 15.59 7.25
CA GLU A 89 12.66 15.25 5.87
C GLU A 89 12.82 13.74 5.73
N ILE A 90 12.33 13.18 4.61
CA ILE A 90 12.45 11.76 4.31
C ILE A 90 13.88 11.48 3.83
N THR A 91 14.64 10.71 4.61
CA THR A 91 16.06 10.44 4.36
C THR A 91 16.33 9.03 3.84
N GLY A 92 15.37 8.11 3.96
CA GLY A 92 15.61 6.74 3.55
C GLY A 92 14.38 5.83 3.58
N PHE A 93 14.59 4.62 3.06
CA PHE A 93 13.66 3.50 3.12
C PHE A 93 14.09 2.52 4.19
N SER A 94 13.13 2.02 4.98
CA SER A 94 13.40 1.00 5.99
C SER A 94 12.79 -0.34 5.61
N LYS A 95 11.46 -0.42 5.55
CA LYS A 95 10.70 -1.65 5.31
C LYS A 95 9.55 -1.44 4.34
N ILE A 96 9.16 -2.52 3.68
CA ILE A 96 7.91 -2.61 2.94
C ILE A 96 7.01 -3.64 3.63
N TYR A 97 5.75 -3.26 3.85
CA TYR A 97 4.70 -4.13 4.34
C TYR A 97 3.70 -4.38 3.23
N THR A 98 3.43 -5.65 2.97
CA THR A 98 2.39 -6.09 2.03
C THR A 98 1.32 -6.85 2.78
N VAL A 99 0.11 -6.83 2.24
CA VAL A 99 -1.03 -7.49 2.87
C VAL A 99 -1.73 -8.41 1.89
N ASN A 100 -2.06 -9.60 2.36
CA ASN A 100 -3.00 -10.50 1.72
C ASN A 100 -4.16 -10.77 2.68
N PHE A 101 -5.08 -11.67 2.35
CA PHE A 101 -6.10 -12.11 3.30
C PHE A 101 -6.39 -13.60 3.21
N GLU A 102 -6.76 -14.17 4.34
CA GLU A 102 -7.43 -15.46 4.38
C GLU A 102 -8.93 -15.27 4.40
N LYS A 103 -9.64 -16.06 3.60
CA LYS A 103 -11.08 -16.15 3.71
C LYS A 103 -11.45 -17.21 4.76
N ARG A 104 -12.15 -16.81 5.81
CA ARG A 104 -12.78 -17.72 6.77
C ARG A 104 -14.29 -17.61 6.67
N PHE A 105 -14.99 -18.61 7.16
CA PHE A 105 -16.44 -18.60 7.23
C PHE A 105 -16.82 -18.59 8.70
N GLU A 106 -17.51 -17.54 9.12
CA GLU A 106 -18.05 -17.41 10.47
C GLU A 106 -19.56 -17.64 10.42
N GLN A 107 -20.12 -18.16 11.51
CA GLN A 107 -21.56 -18.35 11.63
C GLN A 107 -22.24 -16.99 11.68
N ALA A 108 -23.19 -16.77 10.77
CA ALA A 108 -24.08 -15.62 10.77
C ALA A 108 -25.39 -15.98 11.49
N GLU A 109 -26.23 -14.98 11.70
CA GLU A 109 -27.61 -15.19 12.14
C GLU A 109 -28.37 -16.09 11.13
N ASP A 110 -29.37 -16.84 11.61
CA ASP A 110 -30.23 -17.73 10.82
C ASP A 110 -29.54 -18.94 10.13
N ASN A 111 -28.46 -19.49 10.70
CA ASN A 111 -27.75 -20.68 10.18
C ASN A 111 -27.03 -20.47 8.84
N PHE A 112 -26.78 -19.23 8.44
CA PHE A 112 -25.94 -18.92 7.28
C PHE A 112 -24.47 -18.78 7.68
N PHE A 113 -23.55 -18.96 6.72
CA PHE A 113 -22.13 -18.68 6.92
C PHE A 113 -21.74 -17.39 6.21
N LYS A 114 -21.14 -16.45 6.93
CA LYS A 114 -20.57 -15.22 6.36
C LYS A 114 -19.10 -15.42 6.08
N GLY A 115 -18.71 -15.25 4.81
CA GLY A 115 -17.30 -15.21 4.44
C GLY A 115 -16.64 -13.92 4.94
N VAL A 116 -15.74 -14.04 5.91
CA VAL A 116 -14.91 -12.94 6.42
C VAL A 116 -13.51 -13.01 5.82
N ARG A 117 -12.90 -11.85 5.57
CA ARG A 117 -11.52 -11.75 5.10
C ARG A 117 -10.65 -11.27 6.25
N ILE A 118 -9.67 -12.08 6.63
CA ILE A 118 -8.73 -11.81 7.71
C ILE A 118 -7.41 -11.35 7.10
N PRO A 119 -7.01 -10.08 7.29
CA PRO A 119 -5.74 -9.57 6.79
C PRO A 119 -4.54 -10.39 7.29
N LYS A 120 -3.57 -10.62 6.40
CA LYS A 120 -2.29 -11.26 6.68
C LYS A 120 -1.16 -10.39 6.17
N TRP A 121 -0.38 -9.88 7.11
CA TRP A 121 0.73 -9.00 6.82
C TRP A 121 2.03 -9.77 6.60
N SER A 122 2.82 -9.29 5.65
CA SER A 122 4.21 -9.69 5.44
C SER A 122 5.08 -8.43 5.45
N GLU A 123 6.30 -8.55 5.97
CA GLU A 123 7.28 -7.46 5.99
C GLU A 123 8.60 -7.90 5.38
N ARG A 124 9.28 -6.95 4.72
CA ARG A 124 10.63 -7.13 4.18
C ARG A 124 11.42 -5.83 4.32
N ALA A 125 12.72 -5.93 4.61
CA ALA A 125 13.62 -4.78 4.54
C ALA A 125 13.81 -4.32 3.08
N ILE A 126 13.90 -3.00 2.88
CA ILE A 126 14.16 -2.41 1.56
C ILE A 126 15.67 -2.22 1.40
N ASP A 127 16.25 -2.79 0.34
CA ASP A 127 17.61 -2.50 -0.10
C ASP A 127 17.53 -1.36 -1.12
N ALA A 128 17.72 -0.12 -0.68
CA ALA A 128 17.56 1.07 -1.54
C ALA A 128 18.37 1.03 -2.85
N LYS A 129 19.49 0.27 -2.90
CA LYS A 129 20.31 0.14 -4.11
C LYS A 129 19.71 -0.80 -5.16
N LYS A 130 18.88 -1.75 -4.75
CA LYS A 130 18.28 -2.77 -5.62
C LYS A 130 16.79 -2.54 -5.81
N ASP A 131 16.15 -2.09 -4.76
CA ASP A 131 14.72 -1.96 -4.68
C ASP A 131 14.26 -0.56 -5.10
N ALA A 132 15.06 0.51 -5.05
CA ALA A 132 14.60 1.88 -5.37
C ALA A 132 15.28 2.48 -6.60
N THR A 133 14.55 3.34 -7.32
CA THR A 133 15.13 4.20 -8.37
C THR A 133 15.93 5.34 -7.75
N PRO A 134 16.84 5.96 -8.50
CA PRO A 134 17.61 7.10 -8.01
C PRO A 134 16.75 8.27 -7.48
N ASP A 135 15.64 8.60 -8.14
CA ASP A 135 14.80 9.76 -7.81
C ASP A 135 13.65 9.45 -6.83
N ALA A 136 13.67 8.24 -6.29
CA ALA A 136 12.62 7.66 -5.47
C ALA A 136 12.23 8.48 -4.24
N LEU A 137 13.24 8.79 -3.43
CA LEU A 137 13.08 9.52 -2.19
C LEU A 137 12.67 10.96 -2.44
N ALA A 138 13.20 11.57 -3.50
CA ALA A 138 12.88 12.95 -3.86
C ALA A 138 11.40 13.09 -4.24
N GLU A 139 10.89 12.18 -5.08
CA GLU A 139 9.47 12.18 -5.46
C GLU A 139 8.55 11.91 -4.25
N LEU A 140 8.92 10.96 -3.38
CA LEU A 140 8.17 10.73 -2.13
C LEU A 140 8.12 11.95 -1.23
N PHE A 141 9.24 12.66 -1.11
CA PHE A 141 9.33 13.87 -0.31
C PHE A 141 8.44 14.98 -0.89
N ILE A 142 8.46 15.18 -2.21
CA ILE A 142 7.58 16.15 -2.89
C ILE A 142 6.11 15.83 -2.62
N GLN A 143 5.71 14.57 -2.74
CA GLN A 143 4.32 14.16 -2.48
C GLN A 143 3.94 14.29 -1.01
N TYR A 144 4.85 14.00 -0.09
CA TYR A 144 4.63 14.19 1.34
C TYR A 144 4.41 15.66 1.69
N GLU A 145 5.26 16.57 1.20
CA GLU A 145 5.10 18.02 1.42
C GLU A 145 3.79 18.56 0.81
N ARG A 146 3.42 18.11 -0.40
CA ARG A 146 2.12 18.44 -1.00
C ARG A 146 0.94 17.96 -0.15
N SER A 147 1.04 16.76 0.44
CA SER A 147 -0.04 16.21 1.28
C SER A 147 -0.26 17.06 2.55
N LYS A 148 0.80 17.66 3.12
CA LYS A 148 0.68 18.58 4.25
C LYS A 148 -0.04 19.87 3.84
N GLN A 149 0.28 20.43 2.67
CA GLN A 149 -0.31 21.68 2.20
C GLN A 149 -1.82 21.54 1.95
N ALA A 150 -2.26 20.42 1.38
CA ALA A 150 -3.68 20.13 1.16
C ALA A 150 -4.49 20.05 2.47
N VAL A 151 -3.89 19.58 3.57
CA VAL A 151 -4.54 19.57 4.89
C VAL A 151 -4.72 20.99 5.43
N THR A 152 -3.75 21.88 5.20
CA THR A 152 -3.79 23.26 5.71
C THR A 152 -4.85 24.13 5.00
N GLU A 153 -5.09 23.89 3.71
CA GLU A 153 -6.14 24.60 2.94
C GLU A 153 -7.56 24.21 3.38
N HIS A 154 -7.79 22.96 3.77
CA HIS A 154 -9.09 22.50 4.25
C HIS A 154 -9.44 22.97 5.68
N VAL A 155 -8.44 23.33 6.50
CA VAL A 155 -8.68 23.87 7.86
C VAL A 155 -8.92 25.39 7.85
N SER A 156 -8.59 26.06 6.73
CA SER A 156 -8.67 27.52 6.60
C SER A 156 -9.93 28.02 5.87
N MET A 157 -10.87 27.13 5.52
CA MET A 157 -12.17 27.47 4.91
C MET A 157 -13.34 27.24 5.86
#